data_AF-A0A9X0I6V4-F1
#
_entry.id   AF-A0A9X0I6V4-F1
#
_cell.length_a   1.000
_cell.length_b   1.000
_cell.length_c   1.000
_cell.angle_alpha   90.00
_cell.angle_beta   90.00
_cell.angle_gamma   90.00
#
_symmetry.space_group_name_H-M   'P 1'
#
loop_
_entity.id
_entity.type
_entity.pdbx_description
1 polymer ?
#
loop_
_entity_poly.entity_id
_entity_poly.type
_entity_poly.pdbx_seq_one_letter_code
_entity_poly.pdbx_strand_id
1 'polypeptide(L)'
;MRYDGDNEYPFDTDNRAWRRLGDVTSEHFDAITWTRDPDERPILLTLRDMPTGDTITLAVLDSLEIRDPHVLLAVHTSGELDAHGPTSGATAAHSHAATLALDNATLAATRPAPLHNPAATTLPATCWVDLPADLAATLRPALHDARTAALVLLDRTGGRLAAVGPFPTHAAADAWQPDDGPGRTADRLIVPLHPITLHEAPAVTDTAPPAG
;
A
#
# COMPACT_ATOMS: atom_id res chain seq x y z
N MET A 1 -23.87 3.94 -21.10
CA MET A 1 -24.02 2.90 -20.07
C MET A 1 -23.12 3.34 -18.92
N ARG A 2 -23.68 3.60 -17.74
CA ARG A 2 -22.97 4.15 -16.57
C ARG A 2 -21.98 3.11 -16.06
N TYR A 3 -20.73 3.53 -15.84
CA TYR A 3 -19.78 2.84 -14.97
C TYR A 3 -19.96 3.48 -13.59
N ASP A 4 -20.92 2.96 -12.82
CA ASP A 4 -21.02 3.21 -11.38
C ASP A 4 -20.47 1.96 -10.68
N GLY A 5 -19.50 2.12 -9.77
CA GLY A 5 -19.12 1.08 -8.81
C GLY A 5 -17.62 0.98 -8.52
N ASP A 6 -17.27 1.17 -7.25
CA ASP A 6 -15.97 0.93 -6.61
C ASP A 6 -15.48 -0.54 -6.71
N ASN A 7 -15.23 -1.07 -7.91
CA ASN A 7 -14.74 -2.43 -8.07
C ASN A 7 -13.88 -2.59 -9.34
N GLU A 8 -12.83 -1.78 -9.45
CA GLU A 8 -11.81 -2.04 -10.46
C GLU A 8 -10.90 -3.19 -9.97
N TYR A 9 -11.15 -4.37 -10.54
CA TYR A 9 -10.38 -5.64 -10.47
C TYR A 9 -10.78 -6.66 -9.38
N PRO A 10 -11.96 -7.31 -9.50
CA PRO A 10 -12.28 -8.49 -8.70
C PRO A 10 -11.30 -9.64 -8.98
N PHE A 11 -11.08 -10.52 -7.99
CA PHE A 11 -10.32 -11.75 -8.18
C PHE A 11 -10.91 -12.52 -9.36
N ASP A 12 -10.09 -12.68 -10.41
CA ASP A 12 -10.51 -13.32 -11.63
C ASP A 12 -10.51 -14.85 -11.43
N THR A 13 -11.64 -15.40 -10.99
CA THR A 13 -11.86 -16.85 -10.93
C THR A 13 -11.79 -17.50 -12.31
N ASP A 14 -11.87 -16.70 -13.38
CA ASP A 14 -11.68 -17.13 -14.75
C ASP A 14 -10.22 -17.11 -15.21
N ASN A 15 -9.29 -16.65 -14.35
CA ASN A 15 -7.87 -16.70 -14.63
C ASN A 15 -7.42 -18.15 -14.85
N ARG A 16 -6.66 -18.37 -15.94
CA ARG A 16 -6.17 -19.68 -16.35
C ARG A 16 -5.39 -20.42 -15.25
N ALA A 17 -4.63 -19.73 -14.41
CA ALA A 17 -3.88 -20.34 -13.32
C ALA A 17 -4.82 -20.85 -12.22
N TRP A 18 -5.83 -20.05 -11.85
CA TRP A 18 -6.83 -20.45 -10.86
C TRP A 18 -7.67 -21.63 -11.36
N ARG A 19 -8.16 -21.58 -12.60
CA ARG A 19 -8.91 -22.72 -13.18
C ARG A 19 -8.08 -24.00 -13.18
N ARG A 20 -6.82 -23.93 -13.58
CA ARG A 20 -5.91 -25.09 -13.55
C ARG A 20 -5.66 -25.64 -12.16
N LEU A 21 -5.51 -24.77 -11.16
CA LEU A 21 -5.40 -25.19 -9.78
C LEU A 21 -6.68 -25.90 -9.34
N GLY A 22 -7.85 -25.33 -9.64
CA GLY A 22 -9.15 -25.95 -9.37
C GLY A 22 -9.30 -27.32 -10.02
N ASP A 23 -9.01 -27.43 -11.32
CA ASP A 23 -9.08 -28.68 -12.07
C ASP A 23 -8.20 -29.76 -11.42
N VAL A 24 -6.89 -29.47 -11.26
CA VAL A 24 -5.92 -30.43 -10.71
C VAL A 24 -6.25 -30.83 -9.28
N THR A 25 -6.69 -29.89 -8.44
CA THR A 25 -7.01 -30.20 -7.05
C THR A 25 -8.29 -31.01 -6.92
N SER A 26 -9.30 -30.74 -7.76
CA SER A 26 -10.57 -31.49 -7.76
C SER A 26 -10.43 -32.94 -8.26
N GLU A 27 -9.41 -33.23 -9.08
CA GLU A 27 -9.11 -34.60 -9.53
C GLU A 27 -8.56 -35.50 -8.41
N HIS A 28 -7.92 -34.90 -7.40
CA HIS A 28 -7.19 -35.64 -6.37
C HIS A 28 -7.75 -35.47 -4.96
N PHE A 29 -8.48 -34.38 -4.69
CA PHE A 29 -8.95 -34.02 -3.37
C PHE A 29 -10.44 -33.63 -3.39
N ASP A 30 -11.10 -33.80 -2.24
CA ASP A 30 -12.35 -33.09 -1.98
C ASP A 30 -12.01 -31.63 -1.66
N ALA A 31 -12.21 -30.76 -2.65
CA ALA A 31 -11.79 -29.36 -2.64
C ALA A 31 -12.93 -28.43 -2.21
N ILE A 32 -12.74 -27.74 -1.08
CA ILE A 32 -13.68 -26.75 -0.52
C ILE A 32 -13.08 -25.36 -0.69
N THR A 33 -13.74 -24.51 -1.50
CA THR A 33 -13.38 -23.10 -1.63
C THR A 33 -14.19 -22.29 -0.63
N TRP A 34 -13.49 -21.56 0.25
CA TRP A 34 -14.10 -20.62 1.17
C TRP A 34 -14.11 -19.24 0.53
N THR A 35 -15.27 -18.62 0.51
CA THR A 35 -15.46 -17.29 -0.05
C THR A 35 -15.68 -16.26 1.05
N ARG A 36 -15.29 -15.02 0.78
CA ARG A 36 -15.60 -13.87 1.62
C ARG A 36 -17.00 -13.37 1.28
N ASP A 37 -17.79 -13.05 2.30
CA ASP A 37 -19.03 -12.30 2.11
C ASP A 37 -18.74 -10.78 2.19
N PRO A 38 -19.40 -9.93 1.38
CA PRO A 38 -20.44 -10.24 0.40
C PRO A 38 -19.92 -10.40 -1.05
N ASP A 39 -18.60 -10.30 -1.28
CA ASP A 39 -18.00 -10.24 -2.63
C ASP A 39 -17.74 -11.63 -3.26
N GLU A 40 -18.08 -12.70 -2.57
CA GLU A 40 -17.91 -14.11 -2.96
C GLU A 40 -16.46 -14.47 -3.34
N ARG A 41 -15.48 -13.67 -2.90
CA ARG A 41 -14.08 -13.84 -3.31
C ARG A 41 -13.44 -15.04 -2.61
N PRO A 42 -12.75 -15.95 -3.33
CA PRO A 42 -11.99 -17.03 -2.70
C PRO A 42 -10.92 -16.49 -1.74
N ILE A 43 -10.94 -16.96 -0.49
CA ILE A 43 -9.97 -16.56 0.56
C ILE A 43 -9.15 -17.75 1.07
N LEU A 44 -9.73 -18.96 1.05
CA LEU A 44 -9.05 -20.19 1.43
C LEU A 44 -9.47 -21.31 0.49
N LEU A 45 -8.55 -22.22 0.21
CA LEU A 45 -8.83 -23.49 -0.45
C LEU A 45 -8.45 -24.62 0.51
N THR A 46 -9.42 -25.40 0.93
CA THR A 46 -9.18 -26.59 1.75
C THR A 46 -9.25 -27.83 0.88
N LEU A 47 -8.19 -28.62 0.90
CA LEU A 47 -8.06 -29.86 0.15
C LEU A 47 -8.08 -31.01 1.15
N ARG A 48 -9.03 -31.92 1.00
CA ARG A 48 -9.12 -33.13 1.81
C ARG A 48 -8.79 -34.35 0.98
N ASP A 49 -7.79 -35.10 1.41
CA ASP A 49 -7.45 -36.39 0.82
C ASP A 49 -8.51 -37.41 1.22
N MET A 50 -9.27 -37.93 0.25
CA MET A 50 -10.40 -38.82 0.53
C MET A 50 -9.98 -40.18 1.15
N PRO A 51 -8.88 -40.83 0.72
CA PRO A 51 -8.45 -42.11 1.29
C PRO A 51 -7.90 -42.02 2.72
N THR A 52 -7.15 -40.96 3.05
CA THR A 52 -6.52 -40.82 4.38
C THR A 52 -7.31 -39.93 5.34
N GLY A 53 -8.08 -38.98 4.81
CA GLY A 53 -8.76 -37.94 5.57
C GLY A 53 -7.87 -36.74 5.90
N ASP A 54 -6.60 -36.74 5.48
CA ASP A 54 -5.68 -35.63 5.72
C ASP A 54 -6.18 -34.35 5.05
N THR A 55 -5.96 -33.22 5.70
CA THR A 55 -6.48 -31.92 5.26
C THR A 55 -5.36 -30.90 5.18
N ILE A 56 -5.27 -30.22 4.04
CA ILE A 56 -4.36 -29.10 3.84
C ILE A 56 -5.21 -27.87 3.50
N THR A 57 -4.96 -26.76 4.17
CA THR A 57 -5.60 -25.47 3.86
C THR A 57 -4.57 -24.52 3.28
N LEU A 58 -4.85 -24.04 2.07
CA LEU A 58 -4.07 -23.03 1.37
C LEU A 58 -4.76 -21.68 1.52
N ALA A 59 -4.02 -20.68 2.00
CA ALA A 59 -4.50 -19.31 1.97
C ALA A 59 -4.42 -18.79 0.53
N VAL A 60 -5.55 -18.31 -0.01
CA VAL A 60 -5.56 -17.60 -1.29
C VAL A 60 -5.13 -16.17 -0.98
N LEU A 61 -3.82 -15.98 -0.93
CA LEU A 61 -3.22 -14.66 -0.92
C LEU A 61 -3.34 -14.13 -2.33
N ASP A 62 -4.41 -13.38 -2.57
CA ASP A 62 -4.45 -12.54 -3.75
C ASP A 62 -3.27 -11.58 -3.68
N SER A 63 -2.49 -11.51 -4.76
CA SER A 63 -1.54 -10.42 -4.99
C SER A 63 -2.20 -9.04 -4.96
N LEU A 64 -3.54 -8.98 -4.96
CA LEU A 64 -4.42 -7.84 -4.67
C LEU A 64 -5.15 -8.00 -3.32
N GLU A 65 -4.47 -8.32 -2.21
CA GLU A 65 -4.73 -7.42 -1.08
C GLU A 65 -4.43 -6.04 -1.62
N ILE A 66 -5.46 -5.29 -2.04
CA ILE A 66 -5.42 -3.83 -2.11
C ILE A 66 -5.13 -3.42 -0.67
N ARG A 67 -3.87 -3.56 -0.28
CA ARG A 67 -3.36 -2.89 0.88
C ARG A 67 -3.30 -1.48 0.37
N ASP A 68 -4.26 -0.68 0.81
CA ASP A 68 -4.38 0.73 0.46
C ASP A 68 -2.99 1.31 0.26
N PRO A 69 -2.67 1.91 -0.89
CA PRO A 69 -1.34 2.44 -1.13
C PRO A 69 -0.96 3.34 0.05
N HIS A 70 0.19 3.09 0.65
CA HIS A 70 0.73 3.90 1.74
C HIS A 70 2.10 4.42 1.37
N VAL A 71 2.48 5.49 2.04
CA VAL A 71 3.81 6.05 2.00
C VAL A 71 4.32 6.17 3.43
N LEU A 72 5.61 5.96 3.63
CA LEU A 72 6.27 6.33 4.86
C LEU A 72 6.78 7.76 4.72
N LEU A 73 6.18 8.68 5.47
CA LEU A 73 6.67 10.05 5.58
C LEU A 73 7.82 10.08 6.58
N ALA A 74 8.93 10.69 6.19
CA ALA A 74 10.16 10.78 6.97
C ALA A 74 10.45 12.26 7.27
N VAL A 75 10.54 12.60 8.55
CA VAL A 75 10.87 13.94 9.01
C VAL A 75 12.28 13.93 9.55
N HIS A 76 13.12 14.82 9.03
CA HIS A 76 14.49 15.00 9.47
C HIS A 76 14.58 15.99 10.64
N THR A 77 15.65 15.93 11.42
CA THR A 77 15.91 16.85 12.55
C THR A 77 15.97 18.31 12.12
N SER A 78 16.25 18.56 10.84
CA SER A 78 16.22 19.88 10.24
C SER A 78 14.79 20.40 10.05
N GLY A 79 13.76 19.55 10.02
CA GLY A 79 12.37 19.86 9.66
C GLY A 79 12.03 19.56 8.19
N GLU A 80 12.97 18.99 7.42
CA GLU A 80 12.72 18.51 6.06
C GLU A 80 11.84 17.25 6.05
N LEU A 81 10.95 17.19 5.07
CA LEU A 81 10.02 16.09 4.83
C LEU A 81 10.35 15.38 3.52
N ASP A 82 10.54 14.07 3.63
CA ASP A 82 10.72 13.11 2.54
C ASP A 82 9.62 12.03 2.57
N ALA A 83 9.42 11.35 1.44
CA ALA A 83 8.42 10.30 1.31
C ALA A 83 9.03 9.02 0.71
N HIS A 84 8.69 7.86 1.28
CA HIS A 84 9.16 6.55 0.81
C HIS A 84 8.00 5.61 0.50
N GLY A 85 7.91 5.12 -0.73
CA GLY A 85 6.81 4.26 -1.19
C GLY A 85 6.64 4.29 -2.71
N PRO A 86 5.47 3.86 -3.23
CA PRO A 86 4.34 3.32 -2.48
C PRO A 86 4.63 1.96 -1.86
N THR A 87 3.97 1.66 -0.74
CA THR A 87 3.95 0.33 -0.11
C THR A 87 2.53 -0.19 -0.03
N SER A 88 2.40 -1.50 0.01
CA SER A 88 1.14 -2.18 0.25
C SER A 88 0.76 -2.09 1.74
N GLY A 89 0.12 -0.98 2.14
CA GLY A 89 -0.47 -0.79 3.47
C GLY A 89 0.43 -0.21 4.57
N ALA A 90 -0.21 0.25 5.65
CA ALA A 90 0.45 0.95 6.77
C ALA A 90 1.55 0.12 7.45
N THR A 91 1.35 -1.19 7.64
CA THR A 91 2.34 -2.07 8.27
C THR A 91 3.61 -2.21 7.43
N ALA A 92 3.47 -2.29 6.10
CA ALA A 92 4.61 -2.37 5.19
C ALA A 92 5.36 -1.04 5.09
N ALA A 93 4.64 0.09 5.09
CA ALA A 93 5.28 1.40 5.24
C ALA A 93 6.04 1.50 6.57
N HIS A 94 5.42 1.05 7.66
CA HIS A 94 6.02 1.13 9.00
C HIS A 94 7.27 0.27 9.14
N SER A 95 7.29 -0.95 8.56
CA SER A 95 8.45 -1.83 8.65
C SER A 95 9.70 -1.23 7.98
N HIS A 96 9.51 -0.36 6.98
CA HIS A 96 10.62 0.35 6.34
C HIS A 96 11.27 1.41 7.26
N ALA A 97 10.58 1.90 8.29
CA ALA A 97 11.10 2.94 9.19
C ALA A 97 12.39 2.50 9.90
N ALA A 98 12.48 1.23 10.29
CA ALA A 98 13.67 0.70 10.96
C ALA A 98 14.90 0.72 10.03
N THR A 99 14.74 0.31 8.77
CA THR A 99 15.80 0.38 7.76
C THR A 99 16.23 1.83 7.53
N LEU A 100 15.26 2.74 7.37
CA LEU A 100 15.55 4.16 7.14
C LEU A 100 16.30 4.81 8.32
N ALA A 101 15.94 4.45 9.56
CA ALA A 101 16.60 4.96 10.76
C ALA A 101 18.05 4.49 10.89
N LEU A 102 18.38 3.29 10.39
CA LEU A 102 19.76 2.78 10.37
C LEU A 102 20.63 3.52 9.35
N ASP A 103 20.05 3.87 8.20
CA ASP A 103 20.78 4.50 7.10
C ASP A 103 20.86 6.03 7.23
N ASN A 104 19.98 6.64 8.02
CA ASN A 104 19.89 8.10 8.13
C ASN A 104 19.89 8.59 9.59
N ALA A 105 21.06 9.03 10.05
CA ALA A 105 21.26 9.57 11.40
C ALA A 105 20.49 10.87 11.69
N THR A 106 19.95 11.55 10.67
CA THR A 106 19.17 12.79 10.83
C THR A 106 17.67 12.54 10.89
N LEU A 107 17.22 11.28 10.85
CA LEU A 107 15.80 10.97 10.93
C LEU A 107 15.27 11.26 12.34
N ALA A 108 14.30 12.16 12.45
CA ALA A 108 13.68 12.56 13.72
C ALA A 108 12.37 11.80 13.98
N ALA A 109 11.55 11.61 12.94
CA ALA A 109 10.28 10.91 13.07
C ALA A 109 9.86 10.28 11.75
N THR A 110 9.04 9.23 11.82
CA THR A 110 8.42 8.61 10.65
C THR A 110 6.94 8.36 10.89
N ARG A 111 6.12 8.49 9.84
CA ARG A 111 4.69 8.23 9.90
C ARG A 111 4.19 7.57 8.63
N PRO A 112 3.61 6.35 8.70
CA PRO A 112 2.82 5.82 7.61
C PRO A 112 1.60 6.72 7.35
N ALA A 113 1.36 7.04 6.09
CA ALA A 113 0.18 7.77 5.65
C ALA A 113 -0.44 7.07 4.43
N PRO A 114 -1.78 7.05 4.30
CA PRO A 114 -2.42 6.67 3.05
C PRO A 114 -1.92 7.56 1.91
N LEU A 115 -1.63 6.95 0.77
CA LEU A 115 -1.22 7.61 -0.45
C LEU A 115 -2.41 7.68 -1.40
N HIS A 116 -3.06 8.84 -1.44
CA HIS A 116 -4.25 9.06 -2.23
C HIS A 116 -3.96 9.09 -3.73
N ASN A 117 -4.84 8.49 -4.52
CA ASN A 117 -4.70 8.41 -5.98
C ASN A 117 -4.86 9.82 -6.61
N PRO A 118 -3.86 10.32 -7.35
CA PRO A 118 -3.92 11.65 -7.97
C PRO A 118 -4.99 11.79 -9.05
N ALA A 119 -5.54 10.70 -9.58
CA ALA A 119 -6.67 10.75 -10.53
C ALA A 119 -8.00 11.15 -9.87
N ALA A 120 -8.11 11.02 -8.54
CA ALA A 120 -9.31 11.40 -7.79
C ALA A 120 -9.08 12.71 -7.04
N THR A 121 -9.92 13.71 -7.26
CA THR A 121 -9.85 15.04 -6.65
C THR A 121 -10.65 15.14 -5.33
N THR A 122 -11.55 14.20 -5.07
CA THR A 122 -12.21 14.05 -3.77
C THR A 122 -11.24 13.43 -2.76
N LEU A 123 -10.86 14.17 -1.73
CA LEU A 123 -9.96 13.70 -0.68
C LEU A 123 -10.74 13.33 0.60
N PRO A 124 -10.92 12.03 0.91
CA PRO A 124 -11.69 11.61 2.08
C PRO A 124 -10.97 11.92 3.40
N ALA A 125 -11.73 12.02 4.48
CA ALA A 125 -11.20 12.29 5.82
C ALA A 125 -10.19 11.22 6.29
N THR A 126 -10.33 9.98 5.80
CA THR A 126 -9.43 8.85 6.11
C THR A 126 -8.01 9.03 5.58
N CYS A 127 -7.79 9.91 4.60
CA CYS A 127 -6.45 10.23 4.10
C CYS A 127 -5.65 11.15 5.05
N TRP A 128 -6.33 11.81 5.99
CA TRP A 128 -5.68 12.74 6.91
C TRP A 128 -5.14 12.00 8.13
N VAL A 129 -3.86 12.21 8.41
CA VAL A 129 -3.20 11.68 9.61
C VAL A 129 -2.80 12.83 10.52
N ASP A 130 -3.00 12.63 11.82
CA ASP A 130 -2.59 13.59 12.85
C ASP A 130 -1.07 13.70 12.92
N LEU A 131 -0.61 14.92 13.18
CA LEU A 131 0.77 15.32 13.34
C LEU A 131 0.91 16.16 14.62
N PRO A 132 1.97 15.96 15.43
CA PRO A 132 2.30 16.87 16.51
C PRO A 132 2.41 18.33 16.03
N ALA A 133 1.83 19.25 16.80
CA ALA A 133 1.68 20.66 16.39
C ALA A 133 3.03 21.38 16.17
N ASP A 134 4.06 21.00 16.93
CA ASP A 134 5.43 21.48 16.81
C ASP A 134 6.08 21.05 15.48
N LEU A 135 5.85 19.80 15.06
CA LEU A 135 6.25 19.35 13.73
C LEU A 135 5.46 20.09 12.64
N ALA A 136 4.13 20.20 12.80
CA ALA A 136 3.28 20.89 11.82
C ALA A 136 3.73 22.34 11.55
N ALA A 137 4.30 23.03 12.54
CA ALA A 137 4.79 24.40 12.41
C ALA A 137 6.13 24.52 11.65
N THR A 138 6.91 23.44 11.54
CA THR A 138 8.31 23.50 11.05
C THR A 138 8.56 22.71 9.76
N LEU A 139 7.61 21.87 9.35
CA LEU A 139 7.74 21.07 8.13
C LEU A 139 7.94 21.93 6.88
N ARG A 140 8.90 21.50 6.06
CA ARG A 140 9.21 21.99 4.72
C ARG A 140 9.60 20.82 3.81
N PRO A 141 9.39 20.91 2.48
CA PRO A 141 9.81 19.85 1.58
C PRO A 141 11.33 19.73 1.55
N ALA A 142 11.84 18.50 1.47
CA ALA A 142 13.25 18.33 1.11
C ALA A 142 13.49 18.70 -0.36
N LEU A 143 14.68 19.22 -0.67
CA LEU A 143 15.04 19.73 -1.99
C LEU A 143 15.84 18.70 -2.81
N HIS A 144 15.47 17.43 -2.77
CA HIS A 144 16.15 16.37 -3.51
C HIS A 144 15.52 16.13 -4.88
N ASP A 145 16.35 15.80 -5.86
CA ASP A 145 15.92 15.44 -7.21
C ASP A 145 15.46 13.97 -7.22
N ALA A 146 14.15 13.75 -7.16
CA ALA A 146 13.53 12.45 -7.31
C ALA A 146 12.75 12.36 -8.62
N ARG A 147 12.80 11.18 -9.25
CA ARG A 147 12.09 10.89 -10.50
C ARG A 147 10.56 10.92 -10.35
N THR A 148 10.08 10.80 -9.12
CA THR A 148 8.66 10.82 -8.73
C THR A 148 8.49 11.71 -7.51
N ALA A 149 7.33 12.35 -7.43
CA ALA A 149 6.98 13.25 -6.32
C ALA A 149 5.69 12.79 -5.62
N ALA A 150 5.55 13.19 -4.36
CA ALA A 150 4.27 13.16 -3.66
C ALA A 150 3.89 14.60 -3.28
N LEU A 151 2.61 14.93 -3.36
CA LEU A 151 2.06 16.15 -2.79
C LEU A 151 1.60 15.85 -1.38
N VAL A 152 2.17 16.55 -0.39
CA VAL A 152 1.70 16.54 0.98
C VAL A 152 0.91 17.81 1.24
N LEU A 153 -0.38 17.63 1.53
CA LEU A 153 -1.26 18.70 2.01
C LEU A 153 -1.11 18.78 3.52
N LEU A 154 -0.73 19.95 4.05
CA LEU A 154 -0.49 20.19 5.46
C LEU A 154 -1.48 21.21 6.02
N ASP A 155 -2.39 20.74 6.87
CA ASP A 155 -3.23 21.61 7.69
C ASP A 155 -2.46 21.94 8.99
N ARG A 156 -1.75 23.07 8.97
CA ARG A 156 -1.00 23.54 10.15
C ARG A 156 -1.89 23.89 11.33
N THR A 157 -3.14 24.29 11.09
CA THR A 157 -4.06 24.72 12.15
C THR A 157 -4.65 23.50 12.86
N GLY A 158 -5.07 22.50 12.08
CA GLY A 158 -5.58 21.23 12.60
C GLY A 158 -4.49 20.26 13.05
N GLY A 159 -3.23 20.49 12.69
CA GLY A 159 -2.11 19.59 12.99
C GLY A 159 -2.26 18.26 12.24
N ARG A 160 -2.58 18.31 10.95
CA ARG A 160 -2.84 17.11 10.14
C ARG A 160 -2.19 17.23 8.78
N LEU A 161 -1.92 16.09 8.15
CA LEU A 161 -1.46 16.04 6.78
C LEU A 161 -2.14 14.93 5.99
N ALA A 162 -2.11 15.05 4.66
CA ALA A 162 -2.51 13.99 3.73
C ALA A 162 -1.49 13.90 2.59
N ALA A 163 -1.24 12.70 2.08
CA ALA A 163 -0.33 12.47 0.96
C ALA A 163 -1.09 12.06 -0.30
N VAL A 164 -0.70 12.61 -1.44
CA VAL A 164 -1.29 12.35 -2.76
C VAL A 164 -0.16 12.00 -3.73
N GLY A 165 -0.34 10.97 -4.54
CA GLY A 165 0.64 10.54 -5.52
C GLY A 165 0.57 9.04 -5.82
N PRO A 166 1.57 8.49 -6.52
CA PRO A 166 2.76 9.15 -7.04
C PRO A 166 2.45 10.10 -8.21
N PHE A 167 3.16 11.23 -8.28
CA PHE A 167 3.18 12.09 -9.45
C PHE A 167 4.44 11.86 -10.29
N PRO A 168 4.33 11.90 -11.63
CA PRO A 168 5.49 11.70 -12.51
C PRO A 168 6.44 12.91 -12.55
N THR A 169 5.96 14.10 -12.14
CA THR A 169 6.76 15.33 -12.11
C THR A 169 6.31 16.24 -10.99
N HIS A 170 7.19 17.15 -10.57
CA HIS A 170 6.85 18.24 -9.64
C HIS A 170 5.72 19.13 -10.18
N ALA A 171 5.73 19.43 -11.48
CA ALA A 171 4.68 20.26 -12.10
C ALA A 171 3.30 19.57 -12.09
N ALA A 172 3.24 18.25 -12.25
CA ALA A 172 1.99 17.50 -12.14
C ALA A 172 1.43 17.53 -10.71
N ALA A 173 2.30 17.41 -9.70
CA ALA A 173 1.92 17.55 -8.30
C ALA A 173 1.41 18.98 -8.00
N ASP A 174 2.10 19.99 -8.53
CA ASP A 174 1.74 21.40 -8.32
C ASP A 174 0.38 21.76 -8.92
N ALA A 175 0.04 21.19 -10.08
CA ALA A 175 -1.24 21.42 -10.76
C ALA A 175 -2.44 20.73 -10.07
N TRP A 176 -2.21 19.68 -9.29
CA TRP A 176 -3.29 18.91 -8.66
C TRP A 176 -3.92 19.68 -7.50
N GLN A 177 -5.25 19.75 -7.43
CA GLN A 177 -5.97 20.36 -6.31
C GLN A 177 -7.19 19.50 -5.94
N PRO A 178 -7.55 19.43 -4.65
CA PRO A 178 -8.79 18.78 -4.25
C PRO A 178 -10.00 19.64 -4.63
N ASP A 179 -11.12 18.99 -4.96
CA ASP A 179 -12.34 19.69 -5.40
C ASP A 179 -12.91 20.59 -4.28
N ASP A 180 -13.02 20.03 -3.07
CA ASP A 180 -13.58 20.70 -1.88
C ASP A 180 -12.92 20.19 -0.57
N GLY A 181 -13.04 20.96 0.51
CA GLY A 181 -12.63 20.56 1.87
C GLY A 181 -11.29 21.14 2.37
N PRO A 182 -10.78 20.64 3.52
CA PRO A 182 -9.61 21.22 4.20
C PRO A 182 -8.34 21.22 3.34
N GLY A 183 -8.24 20.30 2.37
CA GLY A 183 -7.08 20.21 1.46
C GLY A 183 -6.94 21.40 0.52
N ARG A 184 -8.00 22.20 0.28
CA ARG A 184 -7.95 23.35 -0.61
C ARG A 184 -7.23 24.56 0.00
N THR A 185 -7.31 24.69 1.32
CA THR A 185 -6.67 25.76 2.09
C THR A 185 -5.40 25.31 2.81
N ALA A 186 -5.08 24.02 2.73
CA ALA A 186 -3.87 23.45 3.31
C ALA A 186 -2.61 23.94 2.59
N ASP A 187 -1.51 24.01 3.33
CA ASP A 187 -0.20 24.24 2.73
C ASP A 187 0.18 23.06 1.84
N ARG A 188 0.89 23.35 0.76
CA ARG A 188 1.24 22.37 -0.28
C ARG A 188 2.73 22.15 -0.26
N LEU A 189 3.16 20.96 0.15
CA LEU A 189 4.56 20.57 0.17
C LEU A 189 4.76 19.47 -0.87
N ILE A 190 5.49 19.77 -1.94
CA ILE A 190 5.85 18.76 -2.95
C ILE A 190 7.18 18.15 -2.51
N VAL A 191 7.15 16.86 -2.20
CA VAL A 191 8.30 16.14 -1.64
C VAL A 191 8.77 15.06 -2.62
N PRO A 192 10.07 14.74 -2.62
CA PRO A 192 10.57 13.59 -3.37
C PRO A 192 9.92 12.29 -2.85
N LEU A 193 9.53 11.41 -3.77
CA LEU A 193 9.03 10.08 -3.45
C LEU A 193 10.07 9.03 -3.84
N HIS A 194 10.69 8.44 -2.82
CA HIS A 194 11.71 7.41 -2.96
C HIS A 194 11.08 6.02 -3.05
N PRO A 195 11.41 5.22 -4.08
CA PRO A 195 10.89 3.86 -4.18
C PRO A 195 11.44 2.98 -3.05
N ILE A 196 10.58 2.16 -2.46
CA ILE A 196 10.99 1.13 -1.51
C ILE A 196 11.08 -0.19 -2.26
N THR A 197 12.29 -0.73 -2.42
CA THR A 197 12.47 -2.15 -2.72
C THR A 197 12.35 -2.93 -1.41
N LEU A 198 11.15 -3.41 -1.10
CA LEU A 198 11.01 -4.46 -0.09
C LEU A 198 11.64 -5.72 -0.70
N HIS A 199 12.72 -6.23 -0.09
CA HIS A 199 13.19 -7.58 -0.38
C HIS A 199 12.11 -8.53 0.14
N GLU A 200 11.25 -9.03 -0.75
CA GLU A 200 10.44 -10.19 -0.45
C GLU A 200 11.39 -11.32 -0.06
N ALA A 201 11.14 -11.93 1.10
CA ALA A 201 11.93 -13.07 1.54
C ALA A 201 11.91 -14.13 0.42
N PRO A 202 13.06 -14.66 -0.01
CA PRO A 202 13.06 -15.73 -1.01
C PRO A 202 12.20 -16.86 -0.44
N ALA A 203 11.22 -17.30 -1.24
CA ALA A 203 10.43 -18.48 -0.93
C ALA A 203 11.39 -19.60 -0.55
N VAL A 204 11.28 -20.09 0.69
CA VAL A 204 12.06 -21.25 1.16
C VAL A 204 11.72 -22.39 0.22
N THR A 205 12.60 -22.63 -0.75
CA THR A 205 12.49 -23.77 -1.64
C THR A 205 13.02 -24.94 -0.82
N ASP A 206 12.11 -25.59 -0.11
CA ASP A 206 12.42 -26.83 0.61
C ASP A 206 12.78 -27.87 -0.45
N THR A 207 14.08 -28.05 -0.65
CA THR A 207 14.62 -29.04 -1.57
C THR A 207 14.56 -30.37 -0.83
N ALA A 208 13.54 -31.16 -1.13
CA ALA A 208 13.46 -32.53 -0.65
C ALA A 208 14.77 -33.28 -1.00
N PRO A 209 15.37 -34.04 -0.06
CA PRO A 209 16.58 -34.78 -0.34
C PRO A 209 16.31 -35.89 -1.37
N PRO A 210 17.30 -36.25 -2.21
CA PRO A 210 17.12 -37.32 -3.18
C PRO A 210 16.91 -38.65 -2.46
N ALA A 211 15.85 -39.36 -2.84
CA ALA A 211 15.62 -40.73 -2.41
C ALA A 211 16.77 -41.62 -2.90
N GLY A 212 17.48 -42.24 -1.97
CA GLY A 212 18.46 -43.31 -2.18
C GLY A 212 18.06 -44.53 -1.37
#